data_AF-A0A7W1U9V9-F1
#
_entry.id   AF-A0A7W1U9V9-F1
#
_cell.length_a   1.000
_cell.length_b   1.000
_cell.length_c   1.000
_cell.angle_alpha   90.00
_cell.angle_beta   90.00
_cell.angle_gamma   90.00
#
_symmetry.space_group_name_H-M   'P 1'
#
loop_
_entity.id
_entity.type
_entity.pdbx_description
1 polymer ?
#
loop_
_entity_poly.entity_id
_entity_poly.type
_entity_poly.pdbx_seq_one_letter_code
_entity_poly.pdbx_strand_id
1 'polypeptide(L)'
;NHDEKLLQNDPHRPWPVKQRIQSRHGHLSNAAAAAVIEQLLPGKIERIVLGHLSRDCNSPALAAGAIQAQLEKSGRTDIEVFCATQGAISDRFSIGPTRGGAFQPTFESLFFETAAGPAR
;
A
#
# COMPACT_ATOMS: atom_id res chain seq x y z
N ASN A 1 7.54 -1.31 -4.04
CA ASN A 1 6.54 -1.73 -5.04
C ASN A 1 7.15 -1.94 -6.40
N HIS A 2 6.60 -2.82 -7.23
CA HIS A 2 7.07 -3.09 -8.59
C HIS A 2 5.92 -3.21 -9.58
N ASP A 3 6.18 -2.89 -10.84
CA ASP A 3 5.36 -3.29 -11.98
C ASP A 3 5.72 -4.72 -12.37
N GLU A 4 4.70 -5.57 -12.52
CA GLU A 4 4.83 -6.99 -12.77
C GLU A 4 5.50 -7.25 -14.12
N LYS A 5 5.14 -6.49 -15.16
CA LYS A 5 5.70 -6.68 -16.50
C LYS A 5 7.16 -6.27 -16.54
N LEU A 6 7.51 -5.14 -15.92
CA LEU A 6 8.91 -4.72 -15.83
C LEU A 6 9.76 -5.72 -15.04
N LEU A 7 9.25 -6.25 -13.94
CA LEU A 7 9.98 -7.25 -13.16
C LEU A 7 10.17 -8.56 -13.94
N GLN A 8 9.14 -9.01 -14.65
CA GLN A 8 9.21 -10.22 -15.47
C GLN A 8 10.23 -10.07 -16.61
N ASN A 9 10.27 -8.90 -17.25
CA ASN A 9 11.15 -8.61 -18.38
C ASN A 9 12.54 -8.10 -17.99
N ASP A 10 12.83 -7.93 -16.70
CA ASP A 10 14.13 -7.41 -16.25
C ASP A 10 15.28 -8.37 -16.61
N PRO A 11 16.24 -7.96 -17.45
CA PRO A 11 17.34 -8.82 -17.88
C PRO A 11 18.41 -9.01 -16.80
N HIS A 12 18.47 -8.14 -15.79
CA HIS A 12 19.53 -8.15 -14.78
C HIS A 12 19.22 -9.04 -13.58
N ARG A 13 17.94 -9.30 -13.29
CA ARG A 13 17.52 -10.15 -12.16
C ARG A 13 17.39 -11.61 -12.59
N PRO A 14 18.13 -12.55 -11.96
CA PRO A 14 17.90 -13.98 -12.16
C PRO A 14 16.49 -14.41 -11.75
N TRP A 15 15.98 -15.49 -12.35
CA TRP A 15 14.64 -16.00 -12.07
C TRP A 15 14.34 -16.23 -10.57
N PRO A 16 15.25 -16.83 -9.76
CA PRO A 16 15.00 -17.00 -8.33
C PRO A 16 14.78 -15.67 -7.58
N VAL A 17 15.44 -14.59 -8.01
CA VAL A 17 15.26 -13.26 -7.43
C VAL A 17 13.89 -12.69 -7.80
N LYS A 18 13.50 -12.79 -9.08
CA LYS A 18 12.17 -12.38 -9.55
C LYS A 18 11.07 -13.13 -8.80
N GLN A 19 11.24 -14.42 -8.56
CA GLN A 19 10.29 -15.26 -7.83
C GLN A 19 10.18 -14.84 -6.35
N ARG A 20 11.30 -14.54 -5.69
CA ARG A 20 11.27 -14.05 -4.30
C ARG A 20 10.56 -12.69 -4.20
N ILE A 21 10.82 -11.77 -5.14
CA ILE A 21 10.19 -10.45 -5.16
C ILE A 21 8.66 -10.57 -5.34
N GLN A 22 8.18 -11.48 -6.19
CA GLN A 22 6.74 -11.69 -6.44
C GLN A 22 6.05 -12.55 -5.38
N SER A 23 6.80 -13.15 -4.46
CA SER A 23 6.22 -14.03 -3.45
C SER A 23 5.35 -13.25 -2.46
N ARG A 24 4.50 -13.97 -1.71
CA ARG A 24 3.66 -13.41 -0.65
C ARG A 24 4.43 -12.63 0.43
N HIS A 25 5.70 -12.98 0.65
CA HIS A 25 6.58 -12.32 1.62
C HIS A 25 7.62 -11.41 0.92
N GLY A 26 7.46 -11.18 -0.38
CA GLY A 26 8.32 -10.32 -1.18
C GLY A 26 7.86 -8.87 -1.15
N HIS A 27 7.95 -8.19 -2.29
CA HIS A 27 7.51 -6.82 -2.42
C HIS A 27 6.11 -6.75 -3.02
N LEU A 28 5.29 -5.86 -2.49
CA LEU A 28 3.96 -5.58 -3.05
C LEU A 28 4.08 -5.13 -4.50
N SER A 29 3.32 -5.75 -5.40
CA SER A 29 3.23 -5.30 -6.78
C SER A 29 2.22 -4.15 -6.91
N ASN A 30 2.25 -3.42 -8.02
CA ASN A 30 1.31 -2.32 -8.25
C ASN A 30 -0.14 -2.83 -8.30
N ALA A 31 -0.40 -3.99 -8.94
CA ALA A 31 -1.75 -4.57 -8.96
C ALA A 31 -2.18 -5.08 -7.59
N ALA A 32 -1.27 -5.70 -6.83
CA ALA A 32 -1.58 -6.14 -5.46
C ALA A 32 -1.87 -4.94 -4.54
N ALA A 33 -1.15 -3.83 -4.70
CA ALA A 33 -1.45 -2.59 -3.97
C ALA A 33 -2.84 -2.05 -4.30
N ALA A 34 -3.22 -2.03 -5.59
CA ALA A 34 -4.56 -1.64 -6.01
C ALA A 34 -5.66 -2.51 -5.39
N ALA A 35 -5.47 -3.83 -5.36
CA ALA A 35 -6.42 -4.76 -4.74
C ALA A 35 -6.55 -4.56 -3.21
N VAL A 36 -5.47 -4.17 -2.52
CA VAL A 36 -5.55 -3.80 -1.10
C VAL A 36 -6.30 -2.49 -0.93
N ILE A 37 -6.04 -1.49 -1.78
CA ILE A 37 -6.73 -0.21 -1.74
C ILE A 37 -8.23 -0.38 -1.91
N GLU A 38 -8.67 -1.21 -2.86
CA GLU A 38 -10.08 -1.55 -3.08
C GLU A 38 -10.78 -2.01 -1.80
N GLN A 39 -10.13 -2.89 -1.02
CA GLN A 39 -10.67 -3.40 0.24
C GLN A 39 -10.80 -2.32 1.33
N LEU A 40 -9.99 -1.25 1.23
CA LEU A 40 -9.98 -0.15 2.19
C LEU A 40 -10.94 1.00 1.80
N LEU A 41 -11.42 1.05 0.55
CA LEU A 41 -12.30 2.11 0.04
C LEU A 41 -13.59 2.35 0.84
N PRO A 42 -14.20 1.37 1.55
CA PRO A 42 -15.34 1.66 2.43
C PRO A 42 -14.99 2.60 3.60
N GLY A 43 -13.71 2.73 3.94
CA GLY A 43 -13.23 3.64 4.98
C GLY A 43 -13.13 5.11 4.54
N LYS A 44 -12.75 5.97 5.49
CA LYS A 44 -12.44 7.38 5.23
C LYS A 44 -11.00 7.51 4.74
N ILE A 45 -10.83 7.44 3.43
CA ILE A 45 -9.54 7.64 2.76
C ILE A 45 -9.59 8.97 2.02
N GLU A 46 -8.64 9.86 2.34
CA GLU A 46 -8.46 11.15 1.66
C GLU A 46 -7.27 11.10 0.68
N ARG A 47 -6.24 10.32 1.00
CA ARG A 47 -4.99 10.25 0.22
C ARG A 47 -4.37 8.87 0.27
N ILE A 48 -3.78 8.46 -0.84
CA ILE A 48 -2.92 7.29 -0.99
C ILE A 48 -1.51 7.79 -1.28
N VAL A 49 -0.56 7.42 -0.41
CA VAL A 49 0.87 7.76 -0.56
C VAL A 49 1.64 6.52 -0.99
N LEU A 50 2.20 6.55 -2.20
CA LEU A 50 2.98 5.48 -2.80
C LEU A 50 4.46 5.70 -2.53
N GLY A 51 5.03 4.91 -1.60
CA GLY A 51 6.45 4.94 -1.25
C GLY A 51 7.21 3.72 -1.75
N HIS A 52 8.54 3.74 -1.57
CA HIS A 52 9.43 2.59 -1.81
C HIS A 52 9.26 1.96 -3.22
N LEU A 53 9.08 2.79 -4.25
CA LEU A 53 9.00 2.31 -5.62
C LEU A 53 10.35 1.73 -6.07
N SER A 54 10.32 0.55 -6.69
CA SER A 54 11.51 -0.07 -7.28
C SER A 54 12.12 0.87 -8.31
N ARG A 55 13.45 1.05 -8.28
CA ARG A 55 14.14 1.93 -9.23
C ARG A 55 14.13 1.36 -10.64
N ASP A 56 14.29 0.04 -10.77
CA ASP A 56 14.47 -0.59 -12.08
C ASP A 56 13.18 -1.26 -12.60
N CYS A 57 12.26 -1.61 -11.70
CA CYS A 57 11.02 -2.29 -12.07
C CYS A 57 9.79 -1.49 -11.65
N ASN A 58 9.86 -0.16 -11.67
CA ASN A 58 8.69 0.69 -11.46
C ASN A 58 8.94 2.10 -11.96
N SER A 59 7.88 2.90 -12.03
CA SER A 59 7.96 4.36 -12.15
C SER A 59 6.80 5.00 -11.38
N PRO A 60 6.90 6.28 -10.97
CA PRO A 60 5.78 6.99 -10.37
C PRO A 60 4.52 6.95 -11.23
N ALA A 61 4.66 7.06 -12.55
CA ALA A 61 3.54 7.00 -13.48
C ALA A 61 2.85 5.63 -13.51
N LEU A 62 3.62 4.53 -13.52
CA LEU A 62 3.07 3.18 -13.49
C LEU A 62 2.35 2.89 -12.18
N ALA A 63 2.98 3.26 -11.06
CA ALA A 63 2.40 3.07 -9.74
C ALA A 63 1.12 3.89 -9.56
N ALA A 64 1.16 5.19 -9.88
CA ALA A 64 -0.01 6.07 -9.80
C ALA A 64 -1.13 5.62 -10.74
N GLY A 65 -0.79 5.28 -11.98
CA GLY A 65 -1.77 4.83 -12.98
C GLY A 65 -2.49 3.54 -12.58
N ALA A 66 -1.78 2.57 -11.99
CA ALA A 66 -2.40 1.36 -11.47
C ALA A 66 -3.42 1.65 -10.36
N ILE A 67 -3.09 2.60 -9.46
CA ILE A 67 -4.01 3.00 -8.38
C ILE A 67 -5.18 3.82 -8.93
N GLN A 68 -4.92 4.80 -9.78
CA GLN A 68 -5.95 5.65 -10.38
C GLN A 68 -6.96 4.81 -11.17
N ALA A 69 -6.50 3.85 -11.97
CA ALA A 69 -7.39 2.95 -12.70
C ALA A 69 -8.30 2.13 -11.76
N GLN A 70 -7.82 1.76 -10.58
CA GLN A 70 -8.66 1.09 -9.58
C GLN A 70 -9.66 2.06 -8.94
N LEU A 71 -9.22 3.26 -8.57
CA LEU A 71 -10.08 4.29 -8.00
C LEU A 71 -11.21 4.68 -8.95
N GLU A 72 -10.91 4.85 -10.24
CA GLU A 72 -11.89 5.15 -11.29
C GLU A 72 -12.94 4.04 -11.41
N LYS A 73 -12.53 2.77 -11.42
CA LYS A 73 -13.45 1.63 -11.43
C LYS A 73 -14.39 1.62 -10.23
N SER A 74 -13.90 2.05 -9.08
CA SER A 74 -14.67 2.14 -7.84
C SER A 74 -15.43 3.47 -7.69
N GLY A 75 -15.36 4.37 -8.67
CA GLY A 75 -16.00 5.69 -8.63
C GLY A 75 -15.44 6.65 -7.58
N ARG A 76 -14.21 6.43 -7.10
CA ARG A 76 -13.55 7.22 -6.04
C ARG A 76 -12.53 8.21 -6.63
N THR A 77 -13.01 9.19 -7.38
CA THR A 77 -12.18 10.26 -7.95
C THR A 77 -11.83 11.37 -6.96
N ASP A 78 -12.36 11.29 -5.74
CA ASP A 78 -12.13 12.20 -4.62
C ASP A 78 -10.81 11.94 -3.87
N ILE A 79 -10.16 10.80 -4.10
CA ILE A 79 -8.95 10.39 -3.38
C ILE A 79 -7.69 10.90 -4.10
N GLU A 80 -6.82 11.61 -3.36
CA GLU A 80 -5.54 12.07 -3.88
C GLU A 80 -4.53 10.90 -3.96
N VAL A 81 -3.79 10.79 -5.06
CA VAL A 81 -2.69 9.82 -5.21
C VAL A 81 -1.37 10.57 -5.30
N PHE A 82 -0.50 10.37 -4.30
CA PHE A 82 0.82 11.00 -4.23
C PHE A 82 1.94 9.95 -4.30
N CYS A 83 2.92 10.15 -5.18
CA CYS A 83 4.11 9.31 -5.25
C CYS A 83 5.26 9.95 -4.48
N ALA A 84 5.63 9.35 -3.34
CA ALA A 84 6.76 9.80 -2.55
C ALA A 84 8.09 9.40 -3.22
N THR A 85 8.98 10.37 -3.37
CA THR A 85 10.32 10.11 -3.90
C THR A 85 11.25 9.60 -2.79
N GLN A 86 12.34 8.91 -3.17
CA GLN A 86 13.36 8.46 -2.22
C GLN A 86 14.32 9.58 -1.80
N GLY A 87 14.40 10.67 -2.58
CA GLY A 87 15.44 11.69 -2.47
C GLY A 87 14.98 13.05 -1.93
N ALA A 88 13.68 13.22 -1.71
CA ALA A 88 13.12 14.47 -1.20
C ALA A 88 11.99 14.19 -0.20
N ILE A 89 11.86 15.08 0.78
CA ILE A 89 10.73 15.10 1.70
C ILE A 89 9.48 15.46 0.89
N SER A 90 8.36 14.79 1.15
CA SER A 90 7.09 15.14 0.54
C SER A 90 6.59 16.49 1.02
N ASP A 91 5.57 17.02 0.36
CA ASP A 91 4.79 18.09 0.93
C ASP A 91 4.19 17.68 2.28
N ARG A 92 3.90 18.67 3.12
CA ARG A 92 3.24 18.44 4.40
C ARG A 92 1.76 18.22 4.15
N PHE A 93 1.29 17.06 4.57
CA PHE A 93 -0.12 16.70 4.47
C PHE A 93 -0.86 17.04 5.76
N SER A 94 -2.05 17.64 5.63
CA SER A 94 -3.04 17.62 6.69
C SER A 94 -3.76 16.27 6.64
N ILE A 95 -3.85 15.62 7.80
CA ILE A 95 -4.77 14.50 8.03
C ILE A 95 -6.00 15.13 8.68
N GLY A 96 -7.20 14.80 8.20
CA GLY A 96 -8.45 15.42 8.62
C GLY A 96 -8.60 15.65 10.14
N PRO A 97 -9.52 16.53 10.57
CA PRO A 97 -9.62 16.97 11.96
C PRO A 97 -9.78 15.76 12.89
N THR A 98 -8.83 15.60 13.81
CA THR A 98 -8.96 14.63 14.89
C THR A 98 -9.97 15.22 15.88
N ARG A 99 -11.13 14.59 16.03
CA ARG A 99 -12.03 14.94 17.15
C ARG A 99 -11.24 14.67 18.43
N GLY A 100 -11.05 15.69 19.26
CA GLY A 100 -10.37 15.56 20.55
C GLY A 100 -11.17 14.64 21.47
N GLY A 101 -10.86 13.34 21.43
CA GLY A 101 -11.30 12.33 22.38
C GLY A 101 -10.09 11.82 23.15
N ALA A 102 -10.33 11.12 24.26
CA ALA A 102 -9.25 10.40 24.96
C ALA A 102 -8.53 9.49 23.93
N PHE A 103 -7.19 9.50 23.94
CA PHE A 103 -6.38 8.63 23.08
C PHE A 103 -6.82 7.18 23.27
N GLN A 104 -7.43 6.60 22.24
CA GLN A 104 -7.78 5.19 22.19
C GLN A 104 -6.60 4.47 21.51
N PRO A 105 -5.76 3.72 22.24
CA PRO A 105 -4.71 2.92 21.61
C PRO A 105 -5.37 1.90 20.68
N THR A 106 -5.23 2.09 19.36
CA THR A 106 -5.86 1.24 18.34
C THR A 106 -5.16 -0.11 18.13
N PHE A 107 -4.18 -0.47 18.95
CA PHE A 107 -3.36 -1.68 18.76
C PHE A 107 -3.30 -2.65 19.95
N GLU A 108 -4.23 -2.59 20.91
CA GLU A 108 -4.40 -3.71 21.84
C GLU A 108 -5.83 -4.24 21.78
N SER A 109 -5.95 -5.56 21.60
CA SER A 109 -7.13 -6.40 21.90
C SER A 109 -8.05 -6.90 20.78
N LEU A 110 -7.68 -6.90 19.49
CA LEU A 110 -8.52 -7.56 18.46
C LEU A 110 -7.93 -8.81 17.78
N PHE A 111 -6.66 -9.17 18.02
CA PHE A 111 -6.01 -10.25 17.25
C PHE A 111 -5.34 -11.39 18.04
N PHE A 112 -5.39 -11.42 19.37
CA PHE A 112 -4.84 -12.53 20.15
C PHE A 112 -5.71 -12.86 21.39
N GLU A 113 -6.94 -13.34 21.18
CA GLU A 113 -7.59 -14.16 22.22
C GLU A 113 -7.04 -15.59 22.12
N THR A 114 -5.90 -15.81 22.76
CA THR A 114 -5.41 -17.17 23.03
C THR A 114 -6.08 -17.66 24.32
N ALA A 115 -6.76 -18.81 24.20
CA ALA A 115 -7.47 -19.54 25.23
C ALA A 115 -6.91 -19.40 26.66
N ALA A 116 -7.73 -18.85 27.56
CA ALA A 116 -7.58 -19.07 28.99
C ALA A 116 -8.41 -20.31 29.38
N GLY A 117 -7.71 -21.39 29.75
CA GLY A 117 -8.33 -22.56 30.37
C GLY A 117 -8.87 -22.25 31.77
N PRO A 118 -9.78 -23.08 32.33
CA PRO A 118 -10.55 -22.73 33.50
C PRO A 118 -9.70 -22.81 34.79
N ALA A 119 -9.82 -21.77 35.63
CA ALA A 119 -9.26 -21.74 36.98
C ALA A 119 -10.20 -22.45 37.98
N ARG A 120 -9.59 -23.17 38.93
CA ARG A 120 -10.23 -23.76 40.12
C ARG A 120 -10.59 -22.70 41.14
#